data_AF-A0A0C3BFU6-F1
#
_entry.id   AF-A0A0C3BFU6-F1
#
_cell.length_a   1.000
_cell.length_b   1.000
_cell.length_c   1.000
_cell.angle_alpha   90.00
_cell.angle_beta   90.00
_cell.angle_gamma   90.00
#
_symmetry.space_group_name_H-M   'P 1'
#
loop_
_entity.id
_entity.type
_entity.pdbx_description
1 polymer ?
#
loop_
_entity_poly.entity_id
_entity_poly.type
_entity_poly.pdbx_seq_one_letter_code
_entity_poly.pdbx_strand_id
1 'polypeptide(L)'
;WASLPNLEELRWHSFPWPVWKPPKDPEDLTSIHVGAYVLSQYYPGEKSKSSKDRIKEHIRRWHPDRFETKYLPKVKQEDREKVKEGAGVVARVLNEMLTR
;
A
#
# COMPACT_ATOMS: atom_id res chain seq x y z
N TRP A 1 7.59 0.54 5.82
CA TRP A 1 8.39 1.18 4.75
C TRP A 1 9.87 1.25 5.10
N ALA A 2 10.26 1.87 6.23
CA ALA A 2 11.67 2.07 6.59
C ALA A 2 12.48 0.76 6.74
N SER A 3 11.83 -0.33 7.16
CA SER A 3 12.47 -1.65 7.31
C SER A 3 12.63 -2.43 6.00
N LEU A 4 11.81 -2.16 4.97
CA LEU A 4 11.78 -2.97 3.73
C LEU A 4 13.13 -3.06 3.00
N PRO A 5 13.95 -2.00 2.91
CA PRO A 5 15.24 -2.09 2.24
C PRO A 5 16.22 -3.06 2.91
N ASN A 6 16.10 -3.24 4.22
CA ASN A 6 17.02 -4.03 5.05
C ASN A 6 16.64 -5.51 5.11
N LEU A 7 15.47 -5.89 4.58
CA LEU A 7 15.04 -7.27 4.50
C LEU A 7 15.71 -7.94 3.28
N GLU A 8 16.25 -9.14 3.50
CA GLU A 8 16.82 -9.99 2.46
C GLU A 8 15.73 -10.53 1.53
N GLU A 9 14.59 -10.90 2.11
CA GLU A 9 13.41 -11.41 1.41
C GLU A 9 12.15 -10.66 1.86
N LEU A 10 11.33 -10.26 0.89
CA LEU A 10 10.01 -9.68 1.14
C LEU A 10 8.91 -10.72 0.88
N ARG A 11 7.87 -10.67 1.69
CA ARG A 11 6.67 -11.51 1.57
C ARG A 11 5.43 -10.63 1.60
N TRP A 12 4.27 -11.22 1.34
CA TRP A 12 2.99 -10.51 1.41
C TRP A 12 2.85 -9.68 2.70
N HIS A 13 3.11 -10.28 3.86
CA HIS A 13 2.98 -9.65 5.16
C HIS A 13 4.11 -8.66 5.51
N SER A 14 5.18 -8.58 4.70
CA SER A 14 6.25 -7.59 4.91
C SER A 14 5.77 -6.18 4.58
N PHE A 15 4.78 -6.05 3.69
CA PHE A 15 4.33 -4.76 3.21
C PHE A 15 3.33 -4.10 4.17
N PRO A 16 3.46 -2.78 4.39
CA PRO A 16 2.53 -2.01 5.20
C PRO A 16 1.28 -1.67 4.37
N TRP A 17 0.47 -2.70 4.07
CA TRP A 17 -0.82 -2.54 3.39
C TRP A 17 -1.65 -1.47 4.10
N PRO A 18 -2.28 -0.53 3.37
CA PRO A 18 -2.99 0.59 3.98
C PRO A 18 -4.37 0.16 4.50
N VAL A 19 -4.41 -0.82 5.39
CA VAL A 19 -5.62 -1.37 6.01
C VAL A 19 -5.34 -1.67 7.49
N TRP A 20 -6.36 -1.60 8.34
CA TRP A 20 -6.22 -1.77 9.79
C TRP A 20 -5.87 -3.20 10.21
N LYS A 21 -6.49 -4.18 9.55
CA LYS A 21 -6.20 -5.61 9.76
C LYS A 21 -5.28 -6.05 8.63
N PRO A 22 -4.18 -6.75 8.93
CA PRO A 22 -3.32 -7.32 7.90
C PRO A 22 -4.18 -8.17 6.94
N PRO A 23 -4.18 -7.82 5.63
CA PRO A 23 -4.99 -8.54 4.66
C PRO A 23 -4.39 -9.92 4.44
N LYS A 24 -5.22 -10.93 4.18
CA LYS A 24 -4.74 -12.25 3.79
C LYS A 24 -4.49 -12.31 2.29
N ASP A 25 -5.37 -11.68 1.51
CA ASP A 25 -5.38 -11.73 0.05
C ASP A 25 -5.72 -10.36 -0.58
N PRO A 26 -5.44 -10.15 -1.88
CA PRO A 26 -5.71 -8.88 -2.56
C PRO A 26 -7.17 -8.41 -2.46
N GLU A 27 -8.13 -9.32 -2.36
CA GLU A 27 -9.56 -9.04 -2.23
C GLU A 27 -9.90 -8.31 -0.93
N ASP A 28 -9.08 -8.44 0.11
CA ASP A 28 -9.24 -7.72 1.38
C ASP A 28 -8.91 -6.21 1.23
N LEU A 29 -8.19 -5.81 0.18
CA LEU A 29 -7.75 -4.43 -0.09
C LEU A 29 -8.85 -3.58 -0.74
N THR A 30 -10.06 -3.65 -0.17
CA THR A 30 -11.23 -2.93 -0.67
C THR A 30 -11.12 -1.42 -0.48
N SER A 31 -11.88 -0.65 -1.27
CA SER A 31 -11.98 0.81 -1.10
C SER A 31 -12.46 1.22 0.29
N ILE A 32 -13.33 0.43 0.92
CA ILE A 32 -13.80 0.68 2.28
C ILE A 32 -12.66 0.52 3.28
N HIS A 33 -11.91 -0.58 3.23
CA HIS A 33 -10.82 -0.83 4.16
C HIS A 33 -9.65 0.15 3.98
N VAL A 34 -9.27 0.42 2.73
CA VAL A 34 -8.19 1.37 2.41
C VAL A 34 -8.59 2.79 2.80
N GLY A 35 -9.84 3.19 2.50
CA GLY A 35 -10.37 4.50 2.86
C GLY A 35 -10.42 4.70 4.37
N ALA A 36 -10.93 3.70 5.10
CA ALA A 36 -10.99 3.73 6.56
C ALA A 36 -9.62 3.89 7.22
N TYR A 37 -8.53 3.44 6.57
CA TYR A 37 -7.18 3.64 7.05
C TYR A 37 -6.63 5.03 6.68
N VAL A 38 -6.63 5.38 5.39
CA VAL A 38 -5.98 6.60 4.88
C VAL A 38 -6.68 7.88 5.34
N LEU A 39 -8.01 7.84 5.48
CA LEU A 39 -8.84 8.97 5.87
C LEU A 39 -9.08 9.07 7.38
N SER A 40 -8.52 8.15 8.17
CA SER A 40 -8.72 8.13 9.62
C SER A 40 -8.16 9.37 10.31
N GLN A 41 -8.84 9.82 11.36
CA GLN A 41 -8.33 10.82 12.30
C GLN A 41 -7.07 10.33 13.05
N TYR A 42 -6.89 9.02 13.16
CA TYR A 42 -5.74 8.37 13.81
C TYR A 42 -4.63 7.96 12.83
N TYR A 43 -4.60 8.58 11.64
CA TYR A 43 -3.59 8.27 10.63
C TYR A 43 -2.16 8.42 11.23
N PRO A 44 -1.28 7.41 11.08
CA PRO A 44 0.03 7.36 11.77
C PRO A 44 1.08 8.34 11.22
N GLY A 45 0.66 9.39 10.50
CA GLY A 45 1.53 10.44 9.94
C GLY A 45 1.29 11.80 10.59
N GLU A 46 1.86 12.84 9.98
CA GLU A 46 1.67 14.22 10.44
C GLU A 46 0.19 14.61 10.49
N LYS A 47 -0.28 15.02 11.67
CA LYS A 47 -1.67 15.42 11.91
C LYS A 47 -2.12 16.61 11.05
N SER A 48 -1.18 17.44 10.59
CA SER A 48 -1.43 18.61 9.73
C SER A 48 -1.71 18.26 8.26
N LYS A 49 -1.39 17.03 7.81
CA LYS A 49 -1.60 16.65 6.40
C LYS A 49 -3.07 16.45 6.11
N SER A 50 -3.55 17.11 5.04
CA SER A 50 -4.89 16.92 4.52
C SER A 50 -5.10 15.48 4.03
N SER A 51 -6.35 15.01 4.00
CA SER A 51 -6.70 13.71 3.42
C SER A 51 -6.16 13.55 1.99
N LYS A 52 -6.20 14.63 1.20
CA LYS A 52 -5.69 14.66 -0.18
C LYS A 52 -4.19 14.42 -0.24
N ASP A 53 -3.42 15.02 0.68
CA ASP A 53 -1.96 14.84 0.71
C ASP A 53 -1.58 13.43 1.16
N ARG A 54 -2.34 12.84 2.10
CA ARG A 54 -2.16 11.44 2.53
C ARG A 54 -2.39 10.48 1.37
N ILE A 55 -3.47 10.67 0.60
CA ILE A 55 -3.76 9.86 -0.59
C ILE A 55 -2.61 9.98 -1.60
N LYS A 56 -2.18 11.21 -1.95
CA LYS A 56 -1.07 11.43 -2.88
C LYS A 56 0.23 10.78 -2.42
N GLU A 57 0.54 10.83 -1.13
CA GLU A 57 1.72 10.17 -0.56
C GLU A 57 1.65 8.64 -0.74
N HIS A 58 0.49 8.05 -0.47
CA HIS A 58 0.26 6.63 -0.68
C HIS A 58 0.33 6.24 -2.17
N ILE A 59 -0.25 7.03 -3.08
CA ILE A 59 -0.14 6.80 -4.53
C ILE A 59 1.33 6.76 -4.96
N ARG A 60 2.15 7.72 -4.50
CA ARG A 60 3.60 7.74 -4.82
C ARG A 60 4.38 6.54 -4.27
N ARG A 61 3.89 5.89 -3.21
CA ARG A 61 4.52 4.70 -2.61
C ARG A 61 4.13 3.43 -3.34
N TRP A 62 2.86 3.33 -3.74
CA TRP A 62 2.28 2.18 -4.41
C TRP A 62 2.29 2.28 -5.94
N HIS A 63 2.82 3.38 -6.49
CA HIS A 63 2.93 3.56 -7.94
C HIS A 63 3.74 2.40 -8.55
N PRO A 64 3.24 1.77 -9.63
CA PRO A 64 3.85 0.57 -10.20
C PRO A 64 5.31 0.78 -10.57
N ASP A 65 5.65 1.90 -11.22
CA ASP A 65 7.04 2.22 -11.58
C ASP A 65 8.00 2.14 -10.39
N ARG A 66 7.62 2.72 -9.24
CA ARG A 66 8.48 2.73 -8.05
C ARG A 66 8.43 1.41 -7.29
N PHE A 67 7.24 0.82 -7.18
CA PHE A 67 7.03 -0.37 -6.38
C PHE A 67 7.61 -1.61 -7.05
N GLU A 68 7.33 -1.79 -8.35
CA GLU A 68 7.77 -2.93 -9.13
C GLU A 68 9.28 -2.91 -9.38
N THR A 69 9.91 -1.75 -9.51
CA THR A 69 11.37 -1.66 -9.66
C THR A 69 12.10 -1.90 -8.34
N LYS A 70 11.59 -1.35 -7.24
CA LYS A 70 12.31 -1.34 -5.96
C LYS A 70 12.05 -2.57 -5.09
N TYR A 71 10.81 -3.06 -5.04
CA TYR A 71 10.40 -4.05 -4.05
C TYR A 71 10.07 -5.41 -4.65
N LEU A 72 9.34 -5.50 -5.78
CA LEU A 72 9.01 -6.79 -6.39
C LEU A 72 10.22 -7.72 -6.66
N PRO A 73 11.42 -7.21 -7.02
CA PRO A 73 12.59 -8.07 -7.22
C PRO A 73 13.02 -8.80 -5.95
N LYS A 74 12.78 -8.20 -4.77
CA LYS A 74 13.08 -8.78 -3.45
C LYS A 74 11.95 -9.66 -2.89
N VAL A 75 10.79 -9.70 -3.53
CA VAL A 75 9.66 -10.51 -3.07
C VAL A 75 9.92 -11.97 -3.42
N LYS A 76 9.68 -12.87 -2.46
CA LYS A 76 9.72 -14.32 -2.67
C LYS A 76 8.88 -14.69 -3.88
N GLN A 77 9.41 -15.55 -4.75
CA GLN A 77 8.77 -15.89 -6.02
C GLN A 77 7.30 -16.31 -5.87
N GLU A 78 6.98 -17.12 -4.86
CA GLU A 78 5.61 -17.59 -4.55
C GLU A 78 4.64 -16.45 -4.20
N ASP A 79 5.12 -15.37 -3.59
CA ASP A 79 4.29 -14.22 -3.18
C ASP A 79 4.29 -13.11 -4.23
N ARG A 80 5.14 -13.18 -5.26
CA ARG A 80 5.41 -12.04 -6.16
C ARG A 80 4.17 -11.59 -6.93
N GLU A 81 3.43 -12.53 -7.52
CA GLU A 81 2.20 -12.21 -8.26
C GLU A 81 1.15 -11.63 -7.34
N LYS A 82 0.93 -12.27 -6.19
CA LYS A 82 0.00 -11.81 -5.16
C LYS A 82 0.32 -10.38 -4.69
N VAL A 83 1.58 -10.10 -4.36
CA VAL A 83 2.03 -8.76 -3.94
C VAL A 83 1.86 -7.74 -5.06
N LYS A 84 2.17 -8.11 -6.31
CA LYS A 84 2.00 -7.22 -7.46
C LYS A 84 0.53 -6.84 -7.63
N GLU A 85 -0.37 -7.83 -7.56
CA GLU A 85 -1.81 -7.62 -7.65
C GLU A 85 -2.30 -6.70 -6.52
N GLY A 86 -1.95 -7.01 -5.27
CA GLY A 86 -2.35 -6.19 -4.12
C GLY A 86 -1.86 -4.74 -4.22
N ALA A 87 -0.63 -4.53 -4.68
CA ALA A 87 -0.09 -3.19 -4.93
C ALA A 87 -0.89 -2.44 -6.01
N GLY A 88 -1.27 -3.14 -7.08
CA GLY A 88 -2.13 -2.61 -8.15
C GLY A 88 -3.53 -2.23 -7.65
N VAL A 89 -4.16 -3.10 -6.84
CA VAL A 89 -5.47 -2.83 -6.21
C VAL A 89 -5.40 -1.57 -5.35
N VAL A 90 -4.40 -1.47 -4.47
CA VAL A 90 -4.20 -0.30 -3.61
C VAL A 90 -3.98 0.96 -4.45
N ALA A 91 -3.11 0.92 -5.46
CA ALA A 91 -2.86 2.06 -6.32
C ALA A 91 -4.14 2.53 -7.04
N ARG A 92 -4.96 1.60 -7.56
CA ARG A 92 -6.23 1.91 -8.21
C ARG A 92 -7.22 2.57 -7.24
N VAL A 93 -7.44 1.95 -6.08
CA VAL A 93 -8.34 2.44 -5.04
C VAL A 93 -7.96 3.86 -4.58
N LEU A 94 -6.68 4.12 -4.37
CA LEU A 94 -6.20 5.45 -3.98
C LEU A 94 -6.42 6.49 -5.07
N ASN A 95 -6.20 6.14 -6.34
CA ASN A 95 -6.48 7.05 -7.46
C ASN A 95 -7.97 7.37 -7.56
N GLU A 96 -8.84 6.38 -7.44
CA GLU A 96 -10.30 6.57 -7.42
C GLU A 96 -10.73 7.50 -6.27
N MET A 97 -10.10 7.40 -5.09
CA MET A 97 -10.35 8.31 -3.96
C MET A 97 -9.86 9.74 -4.22
N LEU A 98 -8.78 9.92 -5.00
CA LEU A 98 -8.24 11.26 -5.30
C LEU A 98 -9.08 12.02 -6.33
N THR A 99 -9.75 11.29 -7.22
CA THR A 99 -10.58 11.83 -8.30
C THR A 99 -12.02 12.14 -7.89
N ARG A 100 -12.45 11.63 -6.72
CA ARG A 100 -13.75 11.96 -6.11
C ARG A 100 -13.67 13.30 -5.38
#